data_AF-D7TJX1-F1
#
_entry.id   AF-D7TJX1-F1
#
_cell.length_a   1.000
_cell.length_b   1.000
_cell.length_c   1.000
_cell.angle_alpha   90.00
_cell.angle_beta   90.00
_cell.angle_gamma   90.00
#
_symmetry.space_group_name_H-M   'P 1'
#
loop_
_entity.id
_entity.type
_entity.pdbx_description
1 polymer ?
#
loop_
_entity_poly.entity_id
_entity_poly.type
_entity_poly.pdbx_seq_one_letter_code
_entity_poly.pdbx_strand_id
1 'polypeptide(L)'
;MDSELERLHAACKDWGFFQVVNHGVSSSLLEEFKGEVQDFFLLPLEEKKKLWQQPDNHQGFGQLFVVSDEQRLDWSDVFYLTTLPLNLRKSDIFQKLPQKLRGSLEAYRIEMKRLAMTLLSQMAKALKMRLRR
;
A
#
# COMPACT_ATOMS: atom_id res chain seq x y z
N MET A 1 27.53 -6.97 12.22
CA MET A 1 26.59 -6.95 11.07
C MET A 1 25.34 -7.81 11.32
N ASP A 2 25.36 -8.79 12.22
CA ASP A 2 24.19 -9.63 12.52
C ASP A 2 23.15 -9.02 13.47
N SER A 3 23.43 -7.88 14.12
CA SER A 3 22.50 -7.28 15.09
C SER A 3 21.15 -6.87 14.49
N GLU A 4 21.13 -6.31 13.27
CA GLU A 4 19.87 -5.88 12.65
C GLU A 4 19.02 -7.06 12.16
N LEU A 5 19.66 -8.17 11.76
CA LEU A 5 18.93 -9.39 11.39
C LEU A 5 18.27 -10.02 12.63
N GLU A 6 18.97 -10.06 13.76
CA GLU A 6 18.44 -10.52 15.04
C GLU A 6 17.31 -9.62 15.54
N ARG A 7 17.47 -8.29 15.45
CA ARG A 7 16.42 -7.33 15.79
C ARG A 7 15.18 -7.49 14.92
N LEU A 8 15.35 -7.67 13.60
CA LEU A 8 14.24 -7.96 12.70
C LEU A 8 13.54 -9.26 13.09
N HIS A 9 14.31 -10.32 13.37
CA HIS A 9 13.74 -11.61 13.77
C HIS A 9 12.93 -11.51 15.07
N ALA A 10 13.49 -10.86 16.09
CA ALA A 10 12.80 -10.62 17.36
C ALA A 10 11.54 -9.77 17.17
N ALA A 11 11.60 -8.67 16.40
CA ALA A 11 10.43 -7.85 16.14
C ALA A 11 9.32 -8.60 15.41
N CYS A 12 9.67 -9.45 14.43
CA CYS A 12 8.70 -10.29 13.74
C CYS A 12 8.04 -11.31 14.68
N LYS A 13 8.81 -11.92 15.58
CA LYS A 13 8.37 -13.00 16.46
C LYS A 13 7.57 -12.49 17.66
N ASP A 14 8.06 -11.43 18.30
CA ASP A 14 7.59 -11.01 19.61
C ASP A 14 6.54 -9.89 19.51
N TRP A 15 6.55 -9.10 18.43
CA TRP A 15 5.66 -7.95 18.24
C TRP A 15 4.73 -8.08 17.04
N GLY A 16 5.20 -8.71 15.95
CA GLY A 16 4.46 -8.76 14.68
C GLY A 16 4.38 -7.41 13.94
N PHE A 17 5.05 -6.36 14.45
CA PHE A 17 5.10 -5.03 13.85
C PHE A 17 6.42 -4.33 14.16
N PHE A 18 6.91 -3.49 13.25
CA PHE A 18 8.14 -2.71 13.43
C PHE A 18 8.17 -1.51 12.48
N GLN A 19 8.94 -0.49 12.87
CA GLN A 19 9.27 0.63 11.99
C GLN A 19 10.59 0.34 11.27
N VAL A 20 10.67 0.72 10.00
CA VAL A 20 11.92 0.68 9.23
C VAL A 20 12.37 2.11 9.01
N VAL A 21 13.59 2.43 9.44
CA VAL A 21 14.25 3.71 9.17
C VAL A 21 15.41 3.49 8.21
N ASN A 22 15.88 4.55 7.54
CA ASN A 22 16.94 4.44 6.51
C ASN A 22 16.60 3.42 5.41
N HIS A 23 15.31 3.31 5.04
CA HIS A 23 14.78 2.32 4.10
C HIS A 23 15.14 2.59 2.62
N GLY A 24 15.79 3.72 2.32
CA GLY A 24 16.26 4.06 0.98
C GLY A 24 15.18 4.52 0.00
N VAL A 25 13.95 4.75 0.46
CA VAL A 25 12.89 5.40 -0.34
C VAL A 25 13.11 6.90 -0.24
N SER A 26 13.10 7.61 -1.37
CA SER A 26 13.32 9.06 -1.38
C SER A 26 12.28 9.80 -0.53
N SER A 27 12.74 10.66 0.36
CA SER A 27 11.86 11.53 1.15
C SER A 27 11.01 12.45 0.26
N SER A 28 11.57 12.94 -0.86
CA SER A 28 10.80 13.79 -1.79
C SER A 28 9.62 13.04 -2.42
N LEU A 29 9.82 11.78 -2.79
CA LEU A 29 8.77 10.92 -3.35
C LEU A 29 7.70 10.61 -2.29
N LEU A 30 8.11 10.37 -1.04
CA LEU A 30 7.16 10.13 0.05
C LEU A 30 6.28 11.35 0.30
N GLU A 31 6.85 12.55 0.37
CA GLU A 31 6.10 13.78 0.60
C GLU A 31 5.22 14.15 -0.61
N GLU A 32 5.71 13.95 -1.83
CA GLU A 32 4.90 14.12 -3.05
C GLU A 32 3.70 13.16 -3.04
N PHE A 33 3.92 11.87 -2.82
CA PHE A 33 2.84 10.88 -2.82
C PHE A 33 1.81 11.16 -1.71
N LYS A 34 2.26 11.52 -0.50
CA LYS A 34 1.36 11.94 0.59
C LYS A 34 0.53 13.16 0.21
N GLY A 35 1.15 14.19 -0.38
CA GLY A 35 0.47 15.40 -0.82
C GLY A 35 -0.61 15.08 -1.86
N GLU A 36 -0.28 14.29 -2.87
CA GLU A 36 -1.24 13.90 -3.92
C GLU A 36 -2.40 13.03 -3.38
N VAL A 37 -2.14 12.21 -2.36
CA VAL A 37 -3.21 11.47 -1.65
C VAL A 37 -4.10 12.45 -0.88
N GLN A 38 -3.53 13.41 -0.15
CA GLN A 38 -4.32 14.42 0.56
C GLN A 38 -5.19 15.23 -0.40
N ASP A 39 -4.61 15.73 -1.50
CA ASP A 39 -5.31 16.48 -2.54
C ASP A 39 -6.47 15.68 -3.12
N PHE A 40 -6.28 14.36 -3.35
CA PHE A 40 -7.34 13.48 -3.81
C PHE A 40 -8.51 13.39 -2.81
N PHE A 41 -8.24 13.24 -1.51
CA PHE A 41 -9.31 13.15 -0.51
C PHE A 41 -10.02 14.50 -0.26
N LEU A 42 -9.34 15.62 -0.52
CA LEU A 42 -9.90 16.97 -0.48
C LEU A 42 -10.78 17.31 -1.69
N LEU A 43 -10.76 16.50 -2.77
CA LEU A 43 -11.66 16.69 -3.89
C LEU A 43 -13.13 16.63 -3.46
N PRO A 44 -14.03 17.35 -4.16
CA PRO A 44 -15.47 17.23 -3.95
C PRO A 44 -15.92 15.77 -4.03
N LEU A 45 -16.94 15.41 -3.23
CA LEU A 45 -17.47 14.05 -3.21
C LEU A 45 -17.88 13.57 -4.61
N GLU A 46 -18.43 14.43 -5.46
CA GLU A 46 -18.85 14.09 -6.82
C GLU A 46 -17.67 13.69 -7.72
N GLU A 47 -16.48 14.25 -7.50
CA GLU A 47 -15.27 13.83 -8.21
C GLU A 47 -14.81 12.45 -7.70
N LYS A 48 -14.84 12.23 -6.38
CA LYS A 48 -14.47 10.94 -5.77
C LYS A 48 -15.45 9.81 -6.16
N LYS A 49 -16.74 10.12 -6.29
CA LYS A 49 -17.79 9.19 -6.75
C LYS A 49 -17.57 8.67 -8.18
N LYS A 50 -16.78 9.34 -9.02
CA LYS A 50 -16.39 8.79 -10.35
C LYS A 50 -15.57 7.50 -10.24
N LEU A 51 -15.01 7.25 -9.05
CA LEU A 51 -14.22 6.08 -8.69
C LEU A 51 -14.94 5.18 -7.69
N TRP A 52 -16.26 5.32 -7.51
CA TRP A 52 -17.01 4.57 -6.50
C TRP A 52 -16.92 3.05 -6.73
N GLN A 53 -16.78 2.30 -5.64
CA GLN A 53 -16.80 0.84 -5.64
C GLN A 53 -18.10 0.31 -6.24
N GLN A 54 -18.03 -0.86 -6.88
CA GLN A 54 -19.19 -1.56 -7.44
C GLN A 54 -19.57 -2.75 -6.55
N PRO A 55 -20.82 -3.25 -6.57
CA PRO A 55 -21.31 -4.30 -5.68
C PRO A 55 -20.48 -5.61 -5.65
N ASP A 56 -19.63 -5.85 -6.65
CA ASP A 56 -18.75 -7.01 -6.79
C ASP A 56 -17.25 -6.63 -6.87
N ASN A 57 -16.92 -5.36 -6.65
CA ASN A 57 -15.57 -4.84 -6.80
C ASN A 57 -15.22 -3.85 -5.68
N HIS A 58 -14.39 -4.33 -4.76
CA HIS A 58 -13.87 -3.53 -3.64
C HIS A 58 -12.80 -2.49 -4.05
N GLN A 59 -12.39 -2.43 -5.33
CA GLN A 59 -11.46 -1.39 -5.79
C GLN A 59 -12.21 -0.10 -6.13
N GLY A 60 -11.62 1.04 -5.76
CA GLY A 60 -12.22 2.36 -5.86
C GLY A 60 -12.37 3.05 -4.50
N PHE A 61 -13.15 4.14 -4.49
CA PHE A 61 -13.52 4.90 -3.31
C PHE A 61 -14.79 4.31 -2.68
N GLY A 62 -14.77 4.05 -1.37
CA GLY A 62 -15.90 3.48 -0.63
C GLY A 62 -15.48 2.86 0.70
N GLN A 63 -16.30 1.94 1.21
CA GLN A 63 -16.06 1.19 2.44
C GLN A 63 -15.62 -0.23 2.11
N LEU A 64 -14.62 -0.76 2.82
CA LEU A 64 -14.18 -2.14 2.61
C LEU A 64 -14.88 -3.09 3.60
N PHE A 65 -15.20 -4.30 3.12
CA PHE A 65 -15.67 -5.42 3.94
C PHE A 65 -16.99 -5.18 4.70
N VAL A 66 -17.98 -4.53 4.07
CA VAL A 66 -19.35 -4.48 4.61
C VAL A 66 -20.05 -5.81 4.33
N VAL A 67 -20.34 -6.58 5.37
CA VAL A 67 -20.84 -7.97 5.27
C VAL A 67 -22.21 -8.20 5.93
N SER A 68 -22.70 -7.29 6.77
CA SER A 68 -24.05 -7.35 7.34
C SER A 68 -24.57 -5.98 7.78
N ASP A 69 -25.89 -5.88 8.01
CA ASP A 69 -26.55 -4.64 8.43
C ASP A 69 -26.23 -4.26 9.89
N GLU A 70 -25.86 -5.24 10.72
CA GLU A 70 -25.47 -5.04 12.13
C GLU A 70 -23.99 -4.67 12.30
N GLN A 71 -23.23 -4.66 11.20
CA GLN A 71 -21.81 -4.35 11.24
C GLN A 71 -21.59 -2.90 11.68
N ARG A 72 -20.73 -2.73 12.69
CA ARG A 72 -20.21 -1.42 13.06
C ARG A 72 -19.18 -1.00 12.02
N LEU A 73 -19.42 0.16 11.40
CA LEU A 73 -18.54 0.72 10.38
C LEU A 73 -17.47 1.59 11.02
N ASP A 74 -16.29 1.56 10.42
CA ASP A 74 -15.20 2.45 10.79
C ASP A 74 -15.53 3.89 10.38
N TRP A 75 -15.12 4.85 11.23
CA TRP A 75 -15.21 6.27 10.90
C TRP A 75 -14.04 6.67 9.98
N SER A 76 -14.06 6.18 8.75
CA SER A 76 -13.00 6.42 7.77
C SER A 76 -13.51 6.29 6.34
N ASP A 77 -13.03 7.12 5.43
CA ASP A 77 -13.17 6.91 3.99
C ASP A 77 -11.98 6.11 3.47
N VAL A 78 -12.22 5.17 2.54
CA VAL A 78 -11.16 4.32 1.97
C VAL A 78 -11.12 4.46 0.45
N PHE A 79 -9.91 4.49 -0.09
CA PHE A 79 -9.64 4.22 -1.50
C PHE A 79 -8.75 2.99 -1.61
N TYR A 80 -9.20 1.97 -2.35
CA TYR A 80 -8.47 0.72 -2.52
C TYR A 80 -8.15 0.46 -3.99
N LEU A 81 -6.90 0.10 -4.28
CA LEU A 81 -6.47 -0.24 -5.63
C LEU A 81 -5.39 -1.31 -5.59
N THR A 82 -5.58 -2.37 -6.37
CA THR A 82 -4.53 -3.36 -6.62
C THR A 82 -3.47 -2.76 -7.54
N THR A 83 -2.23 -2.67 -7.07
CA THR A 83 -1.11 -2.15 -7.86
C THR A 83 -0.33 -3.26 -8.56
N LEU A 84 -0.11 -4.40 -7.91
CA LEU A 84 0.66 -5.55 -8.41
C LEU A 84 -0.14 -6.86 -8.29
N PRO A 85 0.08 -7.83 -9.20
CA PRO A 85 0.77 -7.69 -10.49
C PRO A 85 -0.03 -6.82 -11.48
N LEU A 86 0.62 -6.27 -12.51
CA LEU A 86 0.00 -5.28 -13.42
C LEU A 86 -1.26 -5.80 -14.12
N ASN A 87 -1.32 -7.10 -14.43
CA ASN A 87 -2.46 -7.73 -15.08
C ASN A 87 -3.72 -7.81 -14.20
N LEU A 88 -3.58 -7.65 -12.87
CA LEU A 88 -4.71 -7.59 -11.93
C LEU A 88 -5.15 -6.16 -11.60
N ARG A 89 -4.40 -5.15 -12.05
CA ARG A 89 -4.77 -3.75 -11.83
C ARG A 89 -5.93 -3.36 -12.74
N LYS A 90 -6.97 -2.79 -12.15
CA LYS A 90 -8.13 -2.22 -12.86
C LYS A 90 -7.71 -0.95 -13.60
N SER A 91 -7.50 -1.07 -14.92
CA SER A 91 -7.04 0.04 -15.77
C SER A 91 -8.05 1.18 -15.83
N ASP A 92 -9.34 0.86 -15.81
CA ASP A 92 -10.47 1.79 -15.82
C ASP A 92 -10.51 2.68 -14.56
N ILE A 93 -10.18 2.14 -13.39
CA ILE A 93 -10.06 2.90 -12.14
C ILE A 93 -8.75 3.71 -12.15
N PHE A 94 -7.64 3.06 -12.50
CA PHE A 94 -6.32 3.68 -12.46
C PHE A 94 -6.20 4.89 -13.41
N GLN A 95 -6.77 4.80 -14.61
CA GLN A 95 -6.74 5.91 -15.59
C GLN A 95 -7.57 7.12 -15.16
N LYS A 96 -8.62 6.91 -14.36
CA LYS A 96 -9.46 7.98 -13.80
C LYS A 96 -8.81 8.74 -12.64
N LEU A 97 -7.71 8.23 -12.08
CA LEU A 97 -6.96 8.96 -11.05
C LEU A 97 -6.36 10.26 -11.61
N PRO A 98 -6.28 11.32 -10.78
CA PRO A 98 -5.53 12.53 -11.11
C PRO A 98 -4.13 12.20 -11.61
N GLN A 99 -3.68 12.88 -12.66
CA GLN A 99 -2.45 12.53 -13.37
C GLN A 99 -1.22 12.50 -12.45
N LYS A 100 -1.09 13.47 -11.55
CA LYS A 100 0.02 13.58 -10.61
C LYS A 100 0.01 12.42 -9.59
N LEU A 101 -1.11 12.19 -8.91
CA LEU A 101 -1.31 11.00 -8.06
C LEU A 101 -0.96 9.69 -8.78
N ARG A 102 -1.35 9.56 -10.05
CA ARG A 102 -1.06 8.37 -10.86
C ARG A 102 0.45 8.19 -11.07
N GLY A 103 1.17 9.27 -11.36
CA GLY A 103 2.62 9.27 -11.55
C GLY A 103 3.38 8.96 -10.26
N SER A 104 3.04 9.64 -9.17
CA SER A 104 3.68 9.43 -7.86
C SER A 104 3.39 8.03 -7.29
N LEU A 105 2.17 7.49 -7.49
CA LEU A 105 1.82 6.12 -7.11
C LEU A 105 2.69 5.08 -7.84
N GLU A 106 2.95 5.24 -9.15
CA GLU A 106 3.79 4.28 -9.88
C GLU A 106 5.24 4.29 -9.37
N ALA A 107 5.80 5.48 -9.15
CA ALA A 107 7.13 5.62 -8.57
C ALA A 107 7.19 5.01 -7.15
N TYR A 108 6.24 5.35 -6.30
CA TYR A 108 6.16 4.85 -4.92
C TYR A 108 6.02 3.32 -4.87
N ARG A 109 5.19 2.74 -5.73
CA ARG A 109 4.99 1.29 -5.83
C ARG A 109 6.28 0.54 -6.19
N ILE A 110 7.11 1.06 -7.10
CA ILE A 110 8.39 0.43 -7.45
C ILE A 110 9.29 0.34 -6.23
N GLU A 111 9.41 1.44 -5.48
CA GLU A 111 10.21 1.52 -4.26
C GLU A 111 9.66 0.61 -3.15
N MET A 112 8.33 0.56 -2.98
CA MET A 112 7.68 -0.32 -2.01
C MET A 112 7.86 -1.81 -2.34
N LYS A 113 7.78 -2.19 -3.62
CA LYS A 113 8.08 -3.57 -4.05
C LYS A 113 9.53 -3.92 -3.72
N ARG A 114 10.49 -3.03 -4.00
CA ARG A 114 11.90 -3.24 -3.68
C ARG A 114 12.11 -3.43 -2.18
N LEU A 115 11.53 -2.54 -1.36
CA LEU A 115 11.62 -2.61 0.10
C LEU A 115 11.00 -3.90 0.65
N ALA A 116 9.81 -4.26 0.19
CA ALA A 116 9.13 -5.50 0.60
C ALA A 116 9.97 -6.74 0.28
N MET A 117 10.56 -6.82 -0.92
CA MET A 117 11.42 -7.94 -1.30
C MET A 117 12.71 -8.00 -0.47
N THR A 118 13.31 -6.85 -0.14
CA THR A 118 14.46 -6.79 0.77
C THR A 118 14.10 -7.34 2.15
N LEU A 119 12.98 -6.89 2.74
CA LEU A 119 12.53 -7.36 4.05
C LEU A 119 12.22 -8.86 4.04
N LEU A 120 11.48 -9.35 3.03
CA LEU A 120 11.19 -10.78 2.88
C LEU A 120 12.47 -11.62 2.74
N SER A 121 13.47 -11.13 2.01
CA SER A 121 14.77 -11.79 1.88
C SER A 121 15.50 -11.87 3.22
N GLN A 122 15.49 -10.79 4.02
CA GLN A 122 16.07 -10.81 5.37
C GLN A 122 15.29 -11.71 6.32
N MET A 123 13.96 -11.73 6.27
CA MET A 123 13.14 -12.66 7.05
C MET A 123 13.45 -14.12 6.69
N ALA A 124 13.58 -14.44 5.41
CA ALA A 124 13.97 -15.77 4.95
C ALA A 124 15.37 -16.16 5.47
N LYS A 125 16.32 -15.22 5.47
CA LYS A 125 17.66 -15.43 6.05
C LYS A 125 17.59 -15.68 7.56
N ALA A 126 16.80 -14.90 8.30
CA ALA A 126 16.60 -15.08 9.74
C ALA A 126 15.97 -16.44 10.07
N LEU A 127 15.05 -16.91 9.23
CA LEU A 127 14.43 -18.24 9.31
C LEU A 127 15.33 -19.37 8.79
N LYS A 128 16.57 -19.07 8.37
CA LYS A 128 17.53 -20.03 7.81
C LYS A 128 16.96 -20.79 6.59
N MET A 129 16.07 -20.15 5.83
CA MET A 129 15.50 -20.72 4.62
C MET A 129 16.52 -20.70 3.48
N ARG A 130 16.60 -21.80 2.72
CA ARG A 130 17.35 -21.81 1.46
C ARG A 130 16.55 -21.06 0.40
N LEU A 131 17.04 -19.89 0.00
CA LEU A 131 16.52 -19.20 -1.18
C LEU A 131 16.85 -20.06 -2.41
N ARG A 132 15.83 -20.59 -3.08
CA ARG A 132 16.01 -21.22 -4.39
C ARG A 132 16.41 -20.11 -5.36
N ARG A 133 17.61 -20.23 -5.93
CA ARG A 133 18.10 -19.36 -7.01
C ARG A 133 17.40 -19.69 -8.31
#